data_AF-A0A6N3DQ44-F1
#
_entry.id   AF-A0A6N3DQ44-F1
#
_cell.length_a   1.000
_cell.length_b   1.000
_cell.length_c   1.000
_cell.angle_alpha   90.00
_cell.angle_beta   90.00
_cell.angle_gamma   90.00
#
_symmetry.space_group_name_H-M   'P 1'
#
loop_
_entity.id
_entity.type
_entity.pdbx_description
1 polymer ?
#
loop_
_entity_poly.entity_id
_entity_poly.type
_entity_poly.pdbx_seq_one_letter_code
_entity_poly.pdbx_strand_id
1 'polypeptide(L)'
;MINSKILNEIIKDIKNVFKIRDKKKFVLENLPYLLFFYIGNIFASHVNSYVGGDIIDRILVAFSQIDTLKYIPSLKIKNFIPSLILSVVIKLILIQKKKNAKKFREGREYGSARWGNEKDIEPYIDKKFENNVLLTQTERLTMNNRPKNPKYARNKNVMVIGGSGSGKTRFFVKPNLMQMHSSYVVTDPKGTLVLECGKMLERNGYEIKILNTINFKKSMRYNPFAYLKSEKDILKLVQTIIANTKGEGEKSTEDFWVKAEKLYYTALIGYIWYEAPKEEQNFTTLLAMIDASEVREEDENFKNAVDYMFEALEKEKPNHFAVKQYKKYKLAAGVIELRRTLNHYFSEICTS
;
A
#
# COMPACT_ATOMS: atom_id res chain seq x y z
N MET A 1 14.59 27.75 -54.21
CA MET A 1 13.63 26.71 -54.60
C MET A 1 13.43 25.76 -53.44
N ILE A 2 12.27 25.82 -52.76
CA ILE A 2 11.96 24.88 -51.67
C ILE A 2 11.81 23.47 -52.30
N ASN A 3 12.55 22.51 -51.76
CA ASN A 3 12.68 21.14 -52.28
C ASN A 3 11.29 20.46 -52.30
N SER A 4 10.81 20.04 -53.47
CA SER A 4 9.43 19.56 -53.68
C SER A 4 9.06 18.35 -52.80
N LYS A 5 10.08 17.59 -52.37
CA LYS A 5 9.93 16.43 -51.49
C LYS A 5 9.52 16.81 -50.07
N ILE A 6 10.09 17.88 -49.51
CA ILE A 6 9.75 18.39 -48.18
C ILE A 6 8.34 18.98 -48.20
N LEU A 7 7.98 19.70 -49.27
CA LEU A 7 6.64 20.23 -49.45
C LEU A 7 5.59 19.10 -49.50
N ASN A 8 5.90 18.01 -50.21
CA ASN A 8 5.00 16.85 -50.30
C ASN A 8 4.85 16.09 -48.98
N GLU A 9 5.91 15.98 -48.18
CA GLU A 9 5.83 15.39 -46.84
C GLU A 9 5.01 16.26 -45.88
N ILE A 10 5.23 17.58 -45.88
CA ILE A 10 4.42 18.53 -45.09
C ILE A 10 2.94 18.45 -45.51
N ILE A 11 2.65 18.38 -46.81
CA ILE A 11 1.27 18.20 -47.31
C ILE A 11 0.68 16.86 -46.84
N LYS A 12 1.48 15.79 -46.81
CA LYS A 12 1.05 14.46 -46.34
C LYS A 12 0.76 14.47 -44.84
N ASP A 13 1.58 15.15 -44.04
CA ASP A 13 1.39 15.29 -42.59
C ASP A 13 0.19 16.16 -42.25
N ILE A 14 0.01 17.29 -42.94
CA ILE A 14 -1.20 18.13 -42.81
C ILE A 14 -2.44 17.30 -43.16
N LYS A 15 -2.42 16.53 -44.25
CA LYS A 15 -3.54 15.64 -44.63
C LYS A 15 -3.82 14.55 -43.59
N ASN A 16 -2.80 14.04 -42.89
CA ASN A 16 -2.97 13.06 -41.83
C ASN A 16 -3.49 13.67 -40.51
N VAL A 17 -3.18 14.93 -40.21
CA VAL A 17 -3.72 15.67 -39.05
C VAL A 17 -5.24 15.90 -39.19
N PHE A 18 -5.73 16.12 -40.41
CA PHE A 18 -7.16 16.31 -40.70
C PHE A 18 -7.94 15.01 -40.98
N LYS A 19 -7.34 13.82 -40.77
CA LYS A 19 -8.09 12.55 -40.86
C LYS A 19 -9.08 12.43 -39.70
N ILE A 20 -10.31 12.86 -39.94
CA ILE A 20 -11.46 12.67 -39.06
C ILE A 20 -11.77 11.16 -39.01
N ARG A 21 -11.26 10.46 -38.00
CA ARG A 21 -11.49 9.01 -37.80
C ARG A 21 -12.95 8.68 -37.52
N ASP A 22 -13.66 9.57 -36.82
CA ASP A 22 -15.09 9.43 -36.49
C ASP A 22 -15.83 10.74 -36.79
N LYS A 23 -16.61 10.72 -37.87
CA LYS A 23 -17.36 11.87 -38.36
C LYS A 23 -18.46 12.29 -37.38
N LYS A 24 -19.10 11.35 -36.69
CA LYS A 24 -20.20 11.65 -35.74
C LYS A 24 -19.64 12.38 -34.52
N LYS A 25 -18.55 11.86 -33.94
CA LYS A 25 -17.89 12.46 -32.80
C LYS A 25 -17.31 13.85 -33.13
N PHE A 26 -16.71 14.00 -34.31
CA PHE A 26 -16.21 15.30 -34.76
C PHE A 26 -17.33 16.35 -34.87
N VAL A 27 -18.48 15.99 -35.46
CA VAL A 27 -19.61 16.91 -35.55
C VAL A 27 -20.12 17.28 -34.15
N LEU A 28 -20.30 16.30 -33.27
CA LEU A 28 -20.79 16.53 -31.91
C LEU A 28 -19.87 17.44 -31.09
N GLU A 29 -18.54 17.23 -31.19
CA GLU A 29 -17.54 18.05 -30.51
C GLU A 29 -17.45 19.47 -31.07
N ASN A 30 -17.78 19.67 -32.35
CA ASN A 30 -17.71 20.99 -33.00
C ASN A 30 -19.03 21.77 -33.00
N LEU A 31 -20.17 21.10 -32.75
CA LEU A 31 -21.51 21.68 -32.77
C LEU A 31 -21.66 22.93 -31.88
N PRO A 32 -21.13 22.98 -30.64
CA PRO A 32 -21.24 24.18 -29.80
C PRO A 32 -20.50 25.40 -30.37
N TYR A 33 -19.49 25.19 -31.22
CA TYR A 33 -18.73 26.28 -31.82
C TYR A 33 -19.45 26.93 -33.00
N LEU A 34 -20.45 26.26 -33.58
CA LEU A 34 -21.34 26.89 -34.57
C LEU A 34 -22.14 28.05 -33.97
N LEU A 35 -22.41 28.04 -32.66
CA LEU A 35 -23.03 29.16 -31.97
C LEU A 35 -22.12 30.40 -31.98
N PHE A 36 -20.82 30.21 -31.70
CA PHE A 36 -19.84 31.30 -31.77
C PHE A 36 -19.58 31.77 -33.20
N PHE A 37 -19.67 30.87 -34.17
CA PHE A 37 -19.68 31.22 -35.58
C PHE A 37 -20.89 32.10 -35.95
N TYR A 38 -22.09 31.74 -35.48
CA TYR A 38 -23.31 32.52 -35.69
C TYR A 38 -23.22 33.92 -35.06
N ILE A 39 -22.78 34.03 -33.81
CA ILE A 39 -22.55 35.31 -33.13
C ILE A 39 -21.51 36.14 -33.88
N GLY A 40 -20.42 35.50 -34.30
CA GLY A 40 -19.38 36.15 -35.11
C GLY A 40 -19.91 36.67 -36.44
N ASN A 41 -20.88 35.99 -37.06
CA ASN A 41 -21.46 36.39 -38.34
C ASN A 41 -22.36 37.61 -38.20
N ILE A 42 -23.20 37.63 -37.16
CA ILE A 42 -24.02 38.79 -36.82
C ILE A 42 -23.12 40.01 -36.57
N PHE A 43 -22.09 39.85 -35.74
CA PHE A 43 -21.19 40.94 -35.40
C PHE A 43 -20.36 41.41 -36.61
N ALA A 44 -19.83 40.49 -37.41
CA ALA A 44 -19.08 40.83 -38.62
C ALA A 44 -19.98 41.54 -39.66
N SER A 45 -21.24 41.12 -39.80
CA SER A 45 -22.19 41.82 -40.67
C SER A 45 -22.51 43.22 -40.17
N HIS A 46 -22.53 43.42 -38.87
CA HIS A 46 -22.76 44.72 -38.25
C HIS A 46 -21.56 45.66 -38.47
N VAL A 47 -20.34 45.20 -38.17
CA VAL A 47 -19.10 45.94 -38.43
C VAL A 47 -18.99 46.33 -39.91
N ASN A 48 -19.33 45.42 -40.82
CA ASN A 48 -19.26 45.66 -42.26
C ASN A 48 -20.44 46.47 -42.83
N SER A 49 -21.41 46.87 -42.00
CA SER A 49 -22.49 47.78 -42.40
C SER A 49 -22.08 49.25 -42.31
N TYR A 50 -21.03 49.56 -41.55
CA TYR A 50 -20.46 50.90 -41.43
C TYR A 50 -19.45 51.16 -42.56
N VAL A 51 -19.54 52.35 -43.16
CA VAL A 51 -18.68 52.80 -44.26
C VAL A 51 -17.90 54.03 -43.80
N GLY A 52 -16.57 54.02 -44.00
CA GLY A 52 -15.65 55.06 -43.50
C GLY A 52 -14.76 54.55 -42.36
N GLY A 53 -13.60 55.19 -42.18
CA GLY A 53 -12.59 54.81 -41.19
C GLY A 53 -11.94 53.45 -41.45
N ASP A 54 -10.95 53.14 -40.61
CA ASP A 54 -10.25 51.86 -40.65
C ASP A 54 -11.06 50.77 -39.91
N ILE A 55 -10.61 49.51 -39.99
CA ILE A 55 -11.33 48.37 -39.40
C ILE A 55 -11.55 48.56 -37.88
N ILE A 56 -10.60 49.17 -37.19
CA ILE A 56 -10.69 49.41 -35.73
C ILE A 56 -11.82 50.40 -35.43
N ASP A 57 -11.93 51.48 -36.20
CA ASP A 57 -12.99 52.49 -36.03
C ASP A 57 -14.37 51.86 -36.22
N ARG A 58 -14.52 51.02 -37.25
CA ARG A 58 -15.77 50.30 -37.53
C ARG A 58 -16.15 49.32 -36.42
N ILE A 59 -15.16 48.67 -35.80
CA ILE A 59 -15.38 47.78 -34.65
C ILE A 59 -15.84 48.60 -33.45
N LEU A 60 -15.21 49.74 -33.16
CA LEU A 60 -15.57 50.61 -32.04
C LEU A 60 -16.98 51.19 -32.19
N VAL A 61 -17.34 51.63 -33.40
CA VAL A 61 -18.71 52.10 -33.70
C VAL A 61 -19.72 50.95 -33.57
N ALA A 62 -19.40 49.78 -34.10
CA ALA A 62 -20.26 48.59 -33.98
C ALA A 62 -20.46 48.13 -32.53
N PHE A 63 -19.46 48.28 -31.66
CA PHE A 63 -19.62 48.04 -30.22
C PHE A 63 -20.46 49.11 -29.53
N SER A 64 -20.31 50.37 -29.93
CA SER A 64 -21.07 51.49 -29.36
C SER A 64 -22.55 51.44 -29.76
N GLN A 65 -22.88 50.80 -30.89
CA GLN A 65 -24.24 50.67 -31.41
C GLN A 65 -24.75 49.22 -31.39
N ILE A 66 -24.34 48.46 -30.37
CA ILE A 66 -24.67 47.03 -30.24
C ILE A 66 -26.18 46.75 -30.19
N ASP A 67 -26.98 47.73 -29.73
CA ASP A 67 -28.44 47.60 -29.64
C ASP A 67 -29.11 47.56 -31.03
N THR A 68 -28.40 47.95 -32.08
CA THR A 68 -28.90 47.96 -33.47
C THR A 68 -28.57 46.68 -34.25
N LEU A 69 -28.07 45.65 -33.56
CA LEU A 69 -27.72 44.37 -34.17
C LEU A 69 -28.92 43.68 -34.81
N LYS A 70 -28.75 43.30 -36.08
CA LYS A 70 -29.70 42.42 -36.78
C LYS A 70 -29.35 40.98 -36.49
N TYR A 71 -30.27 40.23 -35.90
CA TYR A 71 -30.10 38.81 -35.54
C TYR A 71 -30.17 37.85 -36.74
N ILE A 72 -30.33 38.37 -37.96
CA ILE A 72 -30.39 37.56 -39.17
C ILE A 72 -28.96 37.35 -39.69
N PRO A 73 -28.52 36.10 -39.90
CA PRO A 73 -27.16 35.82 -40.36
C PRO A 73 -26.98 36.27 -41.81
N SER A 74 -25.82 36.83 -42.09
CA SER A 74 -25.46 37.30 -43.42
C SER A 74 -24.81 36.19 -44.25
N LEU A 75 -25.25 36.03 -45.50
CA LEU A 75 -24.70 35.07 -46.46
C LEU A 75 -23.50 35.63 -47.26
N LYS A 76 -22.97 36.79 -46.87
CA LYS A 76 -21.83 37.43 -47.54
C LYS A 76 -20.52 36.77 -47.12
N ILE A 77 -19.74 36.27 -48.08
CA ILE A 77 -18.45 35.58 -47.84
C ILE A 77 -17.49 36.40 -46.95
N LYS A 78 -17.49 37.73 -47.09
CA LYS A 78 -16.65 38.64 -46.29
C LYS A 78 -16.92 38.53 -44.76
N ASN A 79 -18.10 38.08 -44.35
CA ASN A 79 -18.48 37.92 -42.94
C ASN A 79 -18.17 36.52 -42.41
N PHE A 80 -17.95 35.52 -43.28
CA PHE A 80 -17.62 34.15 -42.87
C PHE A 80 -16.21 34.05 -42.27
N ILE A 81 -15.25 34.79 -42.82
CA ILE A 81 -13.84 34.73 -42.38
C ILE A 81 -13.70 35.20 -40.91
N PRO A 82 -14.18 36.39 -40.50
CA PRO A 82 -14.12 36.81 -39.10
C PRO A 82 -14.88 35.88 -38.14
N SER A 83 -16.00 35.32 -38.60
CA SER A 83 -16.82 34.36 -37.84
C SER A 83 -16.08 33.06 -37.55
N LEU A 84 -15.36 32.54 -38.56
CA LEU A 84 -14.55 31.34 -38.42
C LEU A 84 -13.38 31.58 -37.46
N ILE A 85 -12.73 32.74 -37.56
CA ILE A 85 -11.64 33.14 -36.66
C ILE A 85 -12.14 33.16 -35.21
N LEU A 86 -13.27 33.82 -34.93
CA LEU A 86 -13.85 33.88 -33.59
C LEU A 86 -14.14 32.49 -33.03
N SER A 87 -14.78 31.63 -33.82
CA SER A 87 -15.10 30.25 -33.44
C SER A 87 -13.84 29.43 -33.12
N VAL A 88 -12.77 29.58 -33.90
CA VAL A 88 -11.49 28.87 -33.68
C VAL A 88 -10.78 29.40 -32.42
N VAL A 89 -10.75 30.72 -32.20
CA VAL A 89 -10.13 31.33 -31.01
C VAL A 89 -10.82 30.85 -29.74
N ILE A 90 -12.15 30.86 -29.68
CA ILE A 90 -12.91 30.37 -28.52
C ILE A 90 -12.62 28.88 -28.28
N LYS A 91 -12.56 28.07 -29.35
CA LYS A 91 -12.20 26.65 -29.25
C LYS A 91 -10.80 26.45 -28.64
N LEU A 92 -9.82 27.23 -29.05
CA LEU A 92 -8.46 27.17 -28.50
C LEU A 92 -8.43 27.56 -27.00
N ILE A 93 -9.16 28.61 -26.60
CA ILE A 93 -9.27 29.03 -25.19
C ILE A 93 -9.88 27.93 -24.32
N LEU A 94 -10.97 27.30 -24.78
CA LEU A 94 -11.63 26.23 -24.03
C LEU A 94 -10.77 24.96 -23.95
N ILE A 95 -10.05 24.61 -25.02
CA ILE A 95 -9.09 23.51 -25.00
C ILE A 95 -7.98 23.80 -23.98
N GLN A 96 -7.47 25.04 -23.93
CA GLN A 96 -6.44 25.44 -22.97
C GLN A 96 -6.95 25.33 -21.53
N LYS A 97 -8.16 25.84 -21.24
CA LYS A 97 -8.79 25.70 -19.92
C LYS A 97 -9.02 24.25 -19.53
N LYS A 98 -9.46 23.40 -20.45
CA LYS A 98 -9.65 21.96 -20.22
C LYS A 98 -8.33 21.24 -19.94
N LYS A 99 -7.25 21.56 -20.66
CA LYS A 99 -5.90 21.03 -20.41
C LYS A 99 -5.33 21.48 -19.06
N ASN A 100 -5.66 22.70 -18.64
CA ASN A 100 -5.24 23.28 -17.36
C ASN A 100 -6.18 22.95 -16.19
N ALA A 101 -7.21 22.11 -16.37
CA ALA A 101 -8.12 21.69 -15.31
C ALA A 101 -7.50 20.74 -14.26
N LYS A 102 -6.16 20.57 -14.26
CA LYS A 102 -5.46 19.84 -13.19
C LYS A 102 -5.47 20.70 -11.92
N LYS A 103 -5.53 20.05 -10.76
CA LYS A 103 -5.44 20.73 -9.46
C LYS A 103 -4.00 21.16 -9.19
N PHE A 104 -3.62 22.33 -9.71
CA PHE A 104 -2.35 22.96 -9.39
C PHE A 104 -2.46 23.70 -8.04
N ARG A 105 -1.35 23.70 -7.27
CA ARG A 105 -1.21 24.50 -6.05
C ARG A 105 -0.22 25.61 -6.34
N GLU A 106 -0.68 26.59 -7.11
CA GLU A 106 0.13 27.76 -7.51
C GLU A 106 0.63 28.52 -6.27
N GLY A 107 1.91 28.90 -6.28
CA GLY A 107 2.57 29.58 -5.15
C GLY A 107 2.95 28.65 -3.98
N ARG A 108 2.87 27.32 -4.16
CA ARG A 108 3.26 26.30 -3.17
C ARG A 108 4.22 25.27 -3.77
N GLU A 109 5.01 25.69 -4.75
CA GLU A 109 5.95 24.84 -5.51
C GLU A 109 7.05 24.27 -4.61
N TYR A 110 7.49 25.06 -3.62
CA TYR A 110 8.53 24.68 -2.64
C TYR A 110 7.96 24.00 -1.39
N GLY A 111 6.69 23.61 -1.42
CA GLY A 111 5.99 23.03 -0.27
C GLY A 111 5.13 24.06 0.47
N SER A 112 4.20 23.55 1.27
CA SER A 112 3.27 24.36 2.07
C SER A 112 3.13 23.82 3.49
N ALA A 113 4.15 23.08 3.92
CA ALA A 113 4.24 22.60 5.28
C ALA A 113 4.46 23.80 6.21
N ARG A 114 3.74 23.79 7.32
CA ARG A 114 3.92 24.72 8.44
C ARG A 114 3.75 23.96 9.73
N TRP A 115 4.23 24.53 10.82
CA TRP A 115 3.90 24.05 12.16
C TRP A 115 2.38 24.06 12.35
N GLY A 116 1.85 22.94 12.83
CA GLY A 116 0.45 22.82 13.20
C GLY A 116 0.16 23.64 14.46
N ASN A 117 -1.09 24.04 14.63
CA ASN A 117 -1.60 24.63 15.85
C ASN A 117 -2.76 23.78 16.39
N GLU A 118 -3.27 24.15 17.58
CA GLU A 118 -4.35 23.44 18.26
C GLU A 118 -5.62 23.29 17.39
N LYS A 119 -5.97 24.33 16.61
CA LYS A 119 -7.13 24.31 15.70
C LYS A 119 -6.96 23.31 14.55
N ASP A 120 -5.73 23.03 14.14
CA ASP A 120 -5.47 22.07 13.07
C ASP A 120 -5.74 20.64 13.54
N ILE A 121 -5.48 20.33 14.82
CA ILE A 121 -5.64 18.98 15.37
C ILE A 121 -7.04 18.75 15.98
N GLU A 122 -7.72 19.80 16.43
CA GLU A 122 -9.03 19.76 17.10
C GLU A 122 -10.05 18.83 16.41
N PRO A 123 -10.23 18.81 15.07
CA PRO A 123 -11.20 17.93 14.42
C PRO A 123 -10.87 16.43 14.52
N TYR A 124 -9.64 16.09 14.91
CA TYR A 124 -9.14 14.73 15.05
C TYR A 124 -9.17 14.23 16.49
N ILE A 125 -9.53 15.07 17.46
CA ILE A 125 -9.58 14.75 18.88
C ILE A 125 -10.95 14.16 19.24
N ASP A 126 -10.96 13.06 19.99
CA ASP A 126 -12.16 12.52 20.61
C ASP A 126 -12.56 13.36 21.84
N LYS A 127 -13.86 13.56 22.03
CA LYS A 127 -14.39 14.29 23.19
C LYS A 127 -14.02 13.63 24.51
N LYS A 128 -13.98 12.29 24.54
CA LYS A 128 -13.56 11.54 25.72
C LYS A 128 -12.03 11.46 25.70
N PHE A 129 -11.37 12.06 26.70
CA PHE A 129 -9.92 12.19 26.74
C PHE A 129 -9.23 10.83 26.57
N GLU A 130 -9.70 9.81 27.29
CA GLU A 130 -9.13 8.45 27.30
C GLU A 130 -9.17 7.79 25.91
N ASN A 131 -10.10 8.19 25.04
CA ASN A 131 -10.22 7.64 23.69
C ASN A 131 -9.22 8.26 22.70
N ASN A 132 -8.12 8.83 23.17
CA ASN A 132 -7.11 9.46 22.33
C ASN A 132 -5.73 8.89 22.55
N VAL A 133 -4.96 8.80 21.46
CA VAL A 133 -3.50 8.70 21.52
C VAL A 133 -2.95 10.07 21.89
N LEU A 134 -2.13 10.11 22.92
CA LEU A 134 -1.42 11.31 23.36
C LEU A 134 -0.15 11.47 22.51
N LEU A 135 -0.03 12.60 21.79
CA LEU A 135 1.14 12.91 20.96
C LEU A 135 2.01 13.99 21.63
N THR A 136 1.38 15.05 22.10
CA THR A 136 2.01 16.15 22.84
C THR A 136 1.09 16.59 24.00
N GLN A 137 1.38 17.73 24.62
CA GLN A 137 0.49 18.33 25.63
C GLN A 137 -0.88 18.75 25.02
N THR A 138 -0.87 19.28 23.80
CA THR A 138 -2.03 19.87 23.11
C THR A 138 -2.57 18.96 22.01
N GLU A 139 -1.70 18.26 21.27
CA GLU A 139 -2.09 17.42 20.14
C GLU A 139 -2.42 15.99 20.57
N ARG A 140 -3.59 15.51 20.12
CA ARG A 140 -4.12 14.18 20.39
C ARG A 140 -4.78 13.61 19.15
N LEU A 141 -4.86 12.29 19.07
CA LEU A 141 -5.49 11.61 17.93
C LEU A 141 -6.53 10.59 18.41
N THR A 142 -7.77 10.73 17.92
CA THR A 142 -8.86 9.81 18.28
C THR A 142 -8.53 8.36 17.93
N MET A 143 -8.85 7.46 18.87
CA MET A 143 -8.84 6.01 18.68
C MET A 143 -10.11 5.51 17.99
N ASN A 144 -11.06 6.37 17.63
CA ASN A 144 -12.22 6.00 16.85
C ASN A 144 -11.83 5.71 15.38
N ASN A 145 -12.26 4.57 14.83
CA ASN A 145 -12.01 4.21 13.42
C ASN A 145 -12.99 4.90 12.45
N ARG A 146 -14.13 5.38 12.96
CA ARG A 146 -15.23 5.93 12.17
C ARG A 146 -15.69 7.27 12.77
N PRO A 147 -14.87 8.34 12.64
CA PRO A 147 -15.32 9.67 13.02
C PRO A 147 -16.55 10.08 12.20
N LYS A 148 -17.39 10.96 12.76
CA LYS A 148 -18.63 11.44 12.10
C LYS A 148 -18.38 11.98 10.69
N ASN A 149 -17.22 12.62 10.49
CA ASN A 149 -16.76 13.03 9.18
C ASN A 149 -15.56 12.16 8.76
N PRO A 150 -15.71 11.28 7.74
CA PRO A 150 -14.66 10.39 7.27
C PRO A 150 -13.36 11.09 6.85
N LYS A 151 -13.41 12.38 6.48
CA LYS A 151 -12.22 13.19 6.14
C LYS A 151 -11.17 13.21 7.26
N TYR A 152 -11.61 13.09 8.52
CA TYR A 152 -10.76 13.13 9.70
C TYR A 152 -10.31 11.74 10.17
N ALA A 153 -10.67 10.67 9.47
CA ALA A 153 -10.08 9.36 9.73
C ALA A 153 -8.58 9.42 9.38
N ARG A 154 -7.73 9.06 10.35
CA ARG A 154 -6.26 9.08 10.20
C ARG A 154 -5.67 7.74 10.63
N ASN A 155 -4.50 7.46 10.06
CA ASN A 155 -3.67 6.34 10.48
C ASN A 155 -3.19 6.59 11.93
N LYS A 156 -3.23 5.54 12.75
CA LYS A 156 -2.91 5.59 14.20
C LYS A 156 -1.52 5.06 14.51
N ASN A 157 -0.79 4.61 13.50
CA ASN A 157 0.61 4.23 13.67
C ASN A 157 1.44 5.49 13.94
N VAL A 158 2.13 5.51 15.08
CA VAL A 158 2.98 6.63 15.51
C VAL A 158 4.42 6.15 15.53
N MET A 159 5.30 6.87 14.84
CA MET A 159 6.75 6.68 14.88
C MET A 159 7.36 7.74 15.79
N VAL A 160 7.94 7.30 16.91
CA VAL A 160 8.59 8.19 17.88
C VAL A 160 10.10 8.05 17.76
N ILE A 161 10.74 9.10 17.26
CA ILE A 161 12.19 9.16 17.06
C ILE A 161 12.81 9.98 18.20
N GLY A 162 13.85 9.44 18.82
CA GLY A 162 14.61 10.16 19.83
C GLY A 162 15.85 9.37 20.24
N GLY A 163 16.93 10.08 20.58
CA GLY A 163 18.16 9.46 21.06
C GLY A 163 18.00 8.66 22.35
N SER A 164 19.07 8.00 22.81
CA SER A 164 19.09 7.42 24.15
C SER A 164 18.88 8.52 25.20
N GLY A 165 18.20 8.21 26.30
CA GLY A 165 17.92 9.18 27.37
C GLY A 165 16.86 10.26 27.07
N SER A 166 16.37 10.38 25.82
CA SER A 166 15.34 11.38 25.43
C SER A 166 13.96 11.21 26.08
N GLY A 167 13.77 10.15 26.88
CA GLY A 167 12.54 9.96 27.64
C GLY A 167 11.37 9.36 26.85
N LYS A 168 11.59 8.73 25.69
CA LYS A 168 10.55 8.05 24.88
C LYS A 168 9.58 7.21 25.74
N THR A 169 10.12 6.39 26.63
CA THR A 169 9.33 5.55 27.54
C THR A 169 8.52 6.38 28.53
N ARG A 170 9.13 7.40 29.15
CA ARG A 170 8.51 8.21 30.19
C ARG A 170 7.43 9.15 29.64
N PHE A 171 7.68 9.78 28.49
CA PHE A 171 6.83 10.85 27.95
C PHE A 171 5.83 10.38 26.91
N PHE A 172 6.06 9.24 26.24
CA PHE A 172 5.13 8.73 25.23
C PHE A 172 4.50 7.40 25.64
N VAL A 173 5.31 6.37 25.95
CA VAL A 173 4.80 5.02 26.21
C VAL A 173 3.96 4.98 27.49
N LYS A 174 4.50 5.43 28.62
CA LYS A 174 3.79 5.38 29.91
C LYS A 174 2.48 6.17 29.89
N PRO A 175 2.41 7.43 29.44
CA PRO A 175 1.14 8.16 29.42
C PRO A 175 0.08 7.48 28.57
N ASN A 176 0.44 6.91 27.41
CA ASN A 176 -0.49 6.16 26.57
C ASN A 176 -0.93 4.83 27.21
N LEU A 177 -0.07 4.13 27.95
CA LEU A 177 -0.49 2.95 28.74
C LEU A 177 -1.44 3.32 29.89
N MET A 178 -1.21 4.47 30.52
CA MET A 178 -2.03 5.01 31.60
C MET A 178 -3.40 5.49 31.13
N GLN A 179 -3.63 5.70 29.82
CA GLN A 179 -4.96 5.96 29.27
C GLN A 179 -5.90 4.76 29.42
N MET A 180 -5.36 3.54 29.47
CA MET A 180 -6.15 2.31 29.68
C MET A 180 -7.36 2.18 28.74
N HIS A 181 -7.18 2.57 27.49
CA HIS A 181 -8.27 2.68 26.51
C HIS A 181 -8.46 1.43 25.63
N SER A 182 -7.50 0.51 25.65
CA SER A 182 -7.51 -0.72 24.83
C SER A 182 -6.66 -1.83 25.44
N SER A 183 -6.69 -3.01 24.83
CA SER A 183 -5.69 -4.06 25.08
C SER A 183 -4.32 -3.62 24.56
N TYR A 184 -3.26 -3.93 25.32
CA TYR A 184 -1.89 -3.55 24.98
C TYR A 184 -1.01 -4.79 24.77
N VAL A 185 -0.18 -4.74 23.74
CA VAL A 185 0.95 -5.64 23.56
C VAL A 185 2.20 -4.77 23.58
N VAL A 186 3.07 -5.00 24.55
CA VAL A 186 4.21 -4.12 24.84
C VAL A 186 5.49 -4.93 24.78
N THR A 187 6.43 -4.50 23.94
CA THR A 187 7.80 -4.98 23.99
C THR A 187 8.53 -4.19 25.08
N ASP A 188 8.98 -4.88 26.13
CA ASP A 188 9.65 -4.28 27.28
C ASP A 188 11.06 -4.86 27.47
N PRO A 189 12.06 -4.41 26.67
CA PRO A 189 13.42 -4.96 26.73
C PRO A 189 14.08 -4.81 28.09
N LYS A 190 13.66 -3.83 28.91
CA LYS A 190 14.23 -3.57 30.23
C LYS A 190 13.42 -4.22 31.37
N GLY A 191 12.23 -4.72 31.10
CA GLY A 191 11.33 -5.28 32.10
C GLY A 191 10.79 -4.27 33.13
N THR A 192 10.92 -2.96 32.88
CA THR A 192 10.54 -1.92 33.85
C THR A 192 9.08 -1.52 33.73
N LEU A 193 8.47 -1.62 32.54
CA LEU A 193 7.12 -1.11 32.30
C LEU A 193 6.07 -1.86 33.10
N VAL A 194 6.19 -3.19 33.20
CA VAL A 194 5.26 -3.99 34.00
C VAL A 194 5.40 -3.71 35.51
N LEU A 195 6.61 -3.40 35.98
CA LEU A 195 6.85 -3.05 37.38
C LEU A 195 6.25 -1.68 37.72
N GLU A 196 6.34 -0.73 36.79
CA GLU A 196 5.92 0.65 37.00
C GLU A 196 4.42 0.88 36.72
N CYS A 197 3.85 0.21 35.72
CA CYS A 197 2.47 0.40 35.28
C CYS A 197 1.57 -0.82 35.53
N GLY A 198 2.13 -2.00 35.78
CA GLY A 198 1.35 -3.24 35.87
C GLY A 198 0.34 -3.23 37.01
N LYS A 199 0.70 -2.72 38.20
CA LYS A 199 -0.25 -2.66 39.32
C LYS A 199 -1.45 -1.73 39.04
N MET A 200 -1.22 -0.64 38.32
CA MET A 200 -2.30 0.25 37.87
C MET A 200 -3.22 -0.46 36.87
N LEU A 201 -2.65 -1.17 35.88
CA LEU A 201 -3.43 -1.93 34.90
C LEU A 201 -4.27 -3.02 35.57
N GLU A 202 -3.67 -3.84 36.45
CA GLU A 202 -4.36 -4.90 37.19
C GLU A 202 -5.54 -4.35 38.00
N ARG A 203 -5.34 -3.24 38.72
CA ARG A 203 -6.40 -2.57 39.50
C ARG A 203 -7.56 -2.06 38.65
N ASN A 204 -7.34 -1.84 37.35
CA ASN A 204 -8.36 -1.43 36.39
C ASN A 204 -8.89 -2.60 35.56
N GLY A 205 -8.72 -3.83 36.04
CA GLY A 205 -9.34 -5.02 35.44
C GLY A 205 -8.58 -5.61 34.25
N TYR A 206 -7.34 -5.17 33.99
CA TYR A 206 -6.51 -5.80 32.96
C TYR A 206 -5.99 -7.15 33.42
N GLU A 207 -6.13 -8.16 32.56
CA GLU A 207 -5.40 -9.42 32.68
C GLU A 207 -4.00 -9.25 32.08
N ILE A 208 -2.97 -9.32 32.91
CA ILE A 208 -1.59 -9.13 32.48
C ILE A 208 -0.97 -10.48 32.15
N LYS A 209 -0.54 -10.65 30.90
CA LYS A 209 0.23 -11.81 30.44
C LYS A 209 1.68 -11.41 30.15
N ILE A 210 2.63 -12.19 30.65
CA ILE A 210 4.07 -11.89 30.50
C ILE A 210 4.76 -13.06 29.79
N LEU A 211 5.30 -12.79 28.60
CA LEU A 211 6.25 -13.67 27.93
C LEU A 211 7.66 -13.13 28.14
N ASN A 212 8.41 -13.75 29.05
CA ASN A 212 9.80 -13.42 29.31
C ASN A 212 10.72 -14.45 28.65
N THR A 213 11.51 -14.01 27.67
CA THR A 213 12.46 -14.83 26.91
C THR A 213 13.87 -14.85 27.49
N ILE A 214 14.14 -14.06 28.54
CA ILE A 214 15.42 -14.02 29.25
C ILE A 214 15.36 -14.92 30.50
N ASN A 215 14.30 -14.75 31.31
CA ASN A 215 14.10 -15.55 32.52
C ASN A 215 12.78 -16.33 32.42
N PHE A 216 12.89 -17.58 31.98
CA PHE A 216 11.74 -18.48 31.82
C PHE A 216 11.02 -18.81 33.14
N LYS A 217 11.68 -18.67 34.31
CA LYS A 217 11.03 -18.84 35.62
C LYS A 217 10.02 -17.73 35.92
N LYS A 218 10.19 -16.54 35.31
CA LYS A 218 9.30 -15.38 35.42
C LYS A 218 8.44 -15.18 34.16
N SER A 219 8.27 -16.23 33.37
CA SER A 219 7.52 -16.22 32.11
C SER A 219 6.28 -17.08 32.26
N MET A 220 5.18 -16.66 31.64
CA MET A 220 3.99 -17.51 31.50
C MET A 220 4.17 -18.61 30.44
N ARG A 221 5.33 -18.60 29.76
CA ARG A 221 5.71 -19.54 28.69
C ARG A 221 4.77 -19.43 27.49
N TYR A 222 5.16 -20.04 26.38
CA TYR A 222 4.39 -20.02 25.15
C TYR A 222 4.67 -21.29 24.38
N ASN A 223 3.60 -21.97 23.96
CA ASN A 223 3.67 -23.09 23.03
C ASN A 223 2.76 -22.78 21.83
N PRO A 224 3.30 -22.58 20.62
CA PRO A 224 2.48 -22.21 19.46
C PRO A 224 1.54 -23.33 19.01
N PHE A 225 1.86 -24.60 19.31
CA PHE A 225 1.01 -25.73 18.95
C PHE A 225 -0.38 -25.64 19.60
N ALA A 226 -0.46 -25.06 20.81
CA ALA A 226 -1.73 -24.82 21.49
C ALA A 226 -2.65 -23.82 20.76
N TYR A 227 -2.13 -23.07 19.79
CA TYR A 227 -2.86 -22.07 19.01
C TYR A 227 -3.13 -22.50 17.56
N LEU A 228 -2.66 -23.68 17.15
CA LEU A 228 -2.91 -24.23 15.82
C LEU A 228 -4.35 -24.76 15.74
N LYS A 229 -5.13 -24.26 14.78
CA LYS A 229 -6.52 -24.67 14.55
C LYS A 229 -6.76 -25.20 13.13
N SER A 230 -5.79 -25.00 12.24
CA SER A 230 -5.91 -25.32 10.82
C SER A 230 -4.54 -25.50 10.18
N GLU A 231 -4.50 -26.14 9.01
CA GLU A 231 -3.29 -26.23 8.16
C GLU A 231 -2.71 -24.86 7.82
N LYS A 232 -3.57 -23.85 7.66
CA LYS A 232 -3.15 -22.47 7.42
C LYS A 232 -2.32 -21.92 8.58
N ASP A 233 -2.63 -22.29 9.81
CA ASP A 233 -1.88 -21.84 10.98
C ASP A 233 -0.52 -22.53 11.08
N ILE A 234 -0.42 -23.79 10.65
CA ILE A 234 0.87 -24.49 10.51
C ILE A 234 1.76 -23.71 9.53
N LEU A 235 1.22 -23.37 8.35
CA LEU A 235 1.98 -22.61 7.35
C LEU A 235 2.44 -21.23 7.86
N LYS A 236 1.60 -20.53 8.65
CA LYS A 236 1.98 -19.27 9.30
C LYS A 236 3.09 -19.47 10.34
N LEU A 237 3.01 -20.51 11.16
CA LEU A 237 4.02 -20.84 12.16
C LEU A 237 5.37 -21.11 11.49
N VAL A 238 5.38 -21.96 10.46
CA VAL A 238 6.58 -22.26 9.67
C VAL A 238 7.16 -20.99 9.05
N GLN A 239 6.32 -20.15 8.44
CA GLN A 239 6.78 -18.88 7.87
C GLN A 239 7.37 -17.96 8.94
N THR A 240 6.79 -17.94 10.14
CA THR A 240 7.28 -17.13 11.26
C THR A 240 8.65 -17.64 11.73
N ILE A 241 8.84 -18.95 11.86
CA ILE A 241 10.14 -19.55 12.21
C ILE A 241 11.19 -19.14 11.19
N ILE A 242 10.96 -19.44 9.91
CA ILE A 242 11.91 -19.14 8.81
C ILE A 242 12.22 -17.65 8.71
N ALA A 243 11.22 -16.78 8.86
CA ALA A 243 11.44 -15.34 8.78
C ALA A 243 12.32 -14.78 9.91
N ASN A 244 12.33 -15.43 11.08
CA ASN A 244 13.10 -15.00 12.25
C ASN A 244 14.43 -15.75 12.41
N THR A 245 14.70 -16.78 11.62
CA THR A 245 16.00 -17.50 11.60
C THR A 245 16.90 -17.07 10.44
N LYS A 246 16.40 -16.29 9.48
CA LYS A 246 17.20 -15.68 8.43
C LYS A 246 18.04 -14.54 9.00
N GLY A 247 19.36 -14.58 8.79
CA GLY A 247 20.28 -13.51 9.20
C GLY A 247 19.97 -12.16 8.55
N GLU A 248 20.21 -11.06 9.28
CA GLU A 248 20.08 -9.70 8.75
C GLU A 248 21.10 -9.47 7.63
N GLY A 249 20.68 -9.56 6.36
CA GLY A 249 21.53 -9.22 5.22
C GLY A 249 21.37 -10.11 3.98
N GLU A 250 20.80 -11.31 4.12
CA GLU A 250 20.53 -12.16 2.96
C GLU A 250 19.27 -11.69 2.23
N LYS A 251 19.47 -10.79 1.26
CA LYS A 251 18.51 -10.60 0.16
C LYS A 251 18.53 -11.84 -0.74
N SER A 252 18.07 -12.98 -0.24
CA SER A 252 17.89 -14.17 -1.08
C SER A 252 16.46 -14.19 -1.64
N THR A 253 16.38 -13.76 -2.89
CA THR A 253 15.45 -14.29 -3.91
C THR A 253 15.02 -15.70 -3.53
N GLU A 254 13.71 -15.98 -3.40
CA GLU A 254 13.13 -17.26 -2.93
C GLU A 254 14.03 -18.48 -3.09
N ASP A 255 14.94 -18.67 -2.13
CA ASP A 255 16.03 -19.60 -2.34
C ASP A 255 15.46 -21.01 -2.35
N PHE A 256 16.04 -21.87 -3.17
CA PHE A 256 15.62 -23.26 -3.29
C PHE A 256 15.58 -23.93 -1.90
N TRP A 257 16.58 -23.62 -1.06
CA TRP A 257 16.71 -24.04 0.33
C TRP A 257 15.51 -23.63 1.20
N VAL A 258 15.01 -22.41 1.03
CA VAL A 258 13.87 -21.87 1.79
C VAL A 258 12.57 -22.62 1.44
N LYS A 259 12.42 -23.06 0.19
CA LYS A 259 11.25 -23.85 -0.24
C LYS A 259 11.28 -25.26 0.35
N ALA A 260 12.44 -25.91 0.31
CA ALA A 260 12.61 -27.23 0.89
C ALA A 260 12.49 -27.21 2.43
N GLU A 261 13.07 -26.21 3.11
CA GLU A 261 12.94 -26.00 4.55
C GLU A 261 11.47 -25.79 4.95
N LYS A 262 10.75 -24.95 4.20
CA LYS A 262 9.32 -24.72 4.42
C LYS A 262 8.51 -26.01 4.30
N LEU A 263 8.74 -26.82 3.26
CA LEU A 263 8.04 -28.09 3.09
C LEU A 263 8.36 -29.06 4.23
N TYR A 264 9.62 -29.11 4.65
CA TYR A 264 10.08 -29.97 5.73
C TYR A 264 9.46 -29.61 7.08
N TYR A 265 9.58 -28.36 7.53
CA TYR A 265 8.94 -27.93 8.78
C TYR A 265 7.42 -28.05 8.74
N THR A 266 6.79 -27.80 7.59
CA THR A 266 5.34 -27.99 7.45
C THR A 266 4.96 -29.46 7.64
N ALA A 267 5.77 -30.39 7.11
CA ALA A 267 5.57 -31.82 7.30
C ALA A 267 5.74 -32.21 8.76
N LEU A 268 6.84 -31.82 9.42
CA LEU A 268 7.11 -32.18 10.81
C LEU A 268 6.07 -31.61 11.77
N ILE A 269 5.79 -30.30 11.70
CA ILE A 269 4.79 -29.65 12.55
C ILE A 269 3.40 -30.24 12.27
N GLY A 270 3.09 -30.54 11.00
CA GLY A 270 1.88 -31.25 10.64
C GLY A 270 1.78 -32.63 11.27
N TYR A 271 2.86 -33.42 11.25
CA TYR A 271 2.90 -34.73 11.88
C TYR A 271 2.65 -34.61 13.39
N ILE A 272 3.40 -33.74 14.07
CA ILE A 272 3.27 -33.52 15.52
C ILE A 272 1.85 -33.08 15.88
N TRP A 273 1.28 -32.13 15.14
CA TRP A 273 -0.05 -31.59 15.48
C TRP A 273 -1.18 -32.60 15.27
N TYR A 274 -1.12 -33.41 14.21
CA TYR A 274 -2.18 -34.36 13.87
C TYR A 274 -2.05 -35.71 14.58
N GLU A 275 -0.83 -36.21 14.78
CA GLU A 275 -0.58 -37.59 15.19
C GLU A 275 0.06 -37.72 16.58
N ALA A 276 0.82 -36.71 17.06
CA ALA A 276 1.46 -36.81 18.37
C ALA A 276 0.48 -36.52 19.52
N PRO A 277 0.65 -37.17 20.70
CA PRO A 277 -0.07 -36.86 21.92
C PRO A 277 0.03 -35.37 22.27
N LYS A 278 -1.00 -34.80 22.92
CA LYS A 278 -1.06 -33.36 23.22
C LYS A 278 0.13 -32.85 24.03
N GLU A 279 0.69 -33.70 24.88
CA GLU A 279 1.85 -33.43 25.74
C GLU A 279 3.13 -33.25 24.90
N GLU A 280 3.22 -33.96 23.77
CA GLU A 280 4.33 -33.93 22.83
C GLU A 280 4.16 -32.89 21.72
N GLN A 281 3.03 -32.17 21.68
CA GLN A 281 2.81 -31.09 20.71
C GLN A 281 3.57 -29.84 21.13
N ASN A 282 4.89 -29.85 20.99
CA ASN A 282 5.77 -28.78 21.44
C ASN A 282 7.07 -28.72 20.59
N PHE A 283 7.87 -27.67 20.81
CA PHE A 283 9.14 -27.48 20.09
C PHE A 283 10.22 -28.51 20.44
N THR A 284 10.19 -29.09 21.64
CA THR A 284 11.15 -30.14 22.02
C THR A 284 11.01 -31.35 21.11
N THR A 285 9.78 -31.78 20.82
CA THR A 285 9.50 -32.86 19.86
C THR A 285 9.91 -32.47 18.44
N LEU A 286 9.65 -31.23 18.02
CA LEU A 286 10.09 -30.75 16.71
C LEU A 286 11.60 -30.81 16.56
N LEU A 287 12.36 -30.35 17.56
CA LEU A 287 13.81 -30.42 17.57
C LEU A 287 14.31 -31.86 17.56
N ALA A 288 13.73 -32.74 18.40
CA ALA A 288 14.07 -34.15 18.42
C ALA A 288 13.84 -34.84 17.06
N MET A 289 12.76 -34.49 16.34
CA MET A 289 12.52 -34.99 14.98
C MET A 289 13.56 -34.45 13.99
N ILE A 290 13.99 -33.19 14.12
CA ILE A 290 15.05 -32.63 13.28
C ILE A 290 16.36 -33.38 13.52
N ASP A 291 16.76 -33.57 14.77
CA ASP A 291 17.98 -34.28 15.16
C ASP A 291 17.96 -35.75 14.70
N ALA A 292 16.79 -36.40 14.75
CA ALA A 292 16.60 -37.76 14.27
C ALA A 292 16.59 -37.88 12.73
N SER A 293 16.64 -36.76 12.00
CA SER A 293 16.69 -36.73 10.54
C SER A 293 18.13 -36.75 10.00
N GLU A 294 18.90 -37.75 10.41
CA GLU A 294 20.26 -38.00 9.92
C GLU A 294 20.30 -38.19 8.39
N VAL A 295 21.40 -37.78 7.77
CA VAL A 295 21.71 -38.05 6.37
C VAL A 295 23.08 -38.69 6.25
N ARG A 296 23.16 -39.71 5.41
CA ARG A 296 24.40 -40.38 5.05
C ARG A 296 24.66 -40.14 3.56
N GLU A 297 25.77 -39.49 3.24
CA GLU A 297 26.14 -39.14 1.85
C GLU A 297 26.52 -40.38 1.04
N GLU A 298 27.01 -41.43 1.71
CA GLU A 298 27.50 -42.66 1.07
C GLU A 298 26.38 -43.66 0.73
N ASP A 299 25.17 -43.47 1.25
CA ASP A 299 24.02 -44.35 1.03
C ASP A 299 22.75 -43.53 0.72
N GLU A 300 22.50 -43.30 -0.56
CA GLU A 300 21.31 -42.59 -1.05
C GLU A 300 19.99 -43.28 -0.64
N ASN A 301 20.02 -44.58 -0.34
CA ASN A 301 18.85 -45.35 0.08
C ASN A 301 18.68 -45.40 1.60
N PHE A 302 19.56 -44.75 2.36
CA PHE A 302 19.46 -44.69 3.81
C PHE A 302 18.16 -44.00 4.23
N LYS A 303 17.43 -44.66 5.13
CA LYS A 303 16.22 -44.12 5.75
C LYS A 303 16.48 -43.87 7.22
N ASN A 304 16.25 -42.64 7.66
CA ASN A 304 16.33 -42.30 9.07
C ASN A 304 14.99 -42.56 9.79
N ALA A 305 14.95 -42.33 11.10
CA ALA A 305 13.76 -42.56 11.91
C ALA A 305 12.53 -41.77 11.39
N VAL A 306 12.74 -40.52 10.97
CA VAL A 306 11.68 -39.67 10.41
C VAL A 306 11.16 -40.23 9.09
N ASP A 307 12.03 -40.69 8.20
CA ASP A 307 11.64 -41.34 6.94
C ASP A 307 10.71 -42.55 7.22
N TYR A 308 11.07 -43.42 8.17
CA TYR A 308 10.22 -44.55 8.57
C TYR A 308 8.89 -44.10 9.19
N MET A 309 8.87 -43.05 10.01
CA MET A 309 7.63 -42.51 10.59
C MET A 309 6.65 -42.03 9.52
N PHE A 310 7.14 -41.31 8.50
CA PHE A 310 6.30 -40.84 7.40
C PHE A 310 5.85 -41.98 6.47
N GLU A 311 6.68 -43.00 6.25
CA GLU A 311 6.28 -44.19 5.48
C GLU A 311 5.20 -45.01 6.19
N ALA A 312 5.30 -45.19 7.51
CA ALA A 312 4.27 -45.84 8.30
C ALA A 312 2.95 -45.06 8.23
N LEU A 313 3.01 -43.74 8.45
CA LEU A 313 1.83 -42.87 8.34
C LEU A 313 1.24 -42.86 6.93
N GLU A 314 2.06 -42.92 5.89
CA GLU A 314 1.60 -43.00 4.51
C GLU A 314 0.83 -44.29 4.22
N LYS A 315 1.32 -45.44 4.73
CA LYS A 315 0.64 -46.74 4.54
C LYS A 315 -0.76 -46.72 5.14
N GLU A 316 -0.94 -46.07 6.28
CA GLU A 316 -2.23 -45.97 6.96
C GLU A 316 -3.11 -44.85 6.39
N LYS A 317 -2.54 -43.66 6.14
CA LYS A 317 -3.23 -42.44 5.73
C LYS A 317 -2.53 -41.78 4.54
N PRO A 318 -2.65 -42.32 3.30
CA PRO A 318 -1.93 -41.81 2.13
C PRO A 318 -2.23 -40.34 1.79
N ASN A 319 -3.42 -39.87 2.17
CA ASN A 319 -3.90 -38.52 1.88
C ASN A 319 -3.63 -37.51 3.00
N HIS A 320 -2.92 -37.90 4.06
CA HIS A 320 -2.62 -37.05 5.21
C HIS A 320 -1.82 -35.80 4.83
N PHE A 321 -2.14 -34.66 5.46
CA PHE A 321 -1.50 -33.38 5.16
C PHE A 321 0.02 -33.45 5.30
N ALA A 322 0.51 -33.97 6.43
CA ALA A 322 1.93 -34.07 6.73
C ALA A 322 2.67 -34.93 5.69
N VAL A 323 2.10 -36.08 5.30
CA VAL A 323 2.65 -37.00 4.29
C VAL A 323 2.79 -36.30 2.94
N LYS A 324 1.76 -35.56 2.51
CA LYS A 324 1.80 -34.82 1.24
C LYS A 324 2.92 -33.78 1.21
N GLN A 325 3.17 -33.08 2.32
CA GLN A 325 4.26 -32.10 2.40
C GLN A 325 5.62 -32.80 2.42
N TYR A 326 5.74 -33.92 3.15
CA TYR A 326 6.97 -34.70 3.23
C TYR A 326 7.39 -35.28 1.89
N LYS A 327 6.44 -35.82 1.11
CA LYS A 327 6.69 -36.29 -0.26
C LYS A 327 7.20 -35.18 -1.16
N LYS A 328 6.54 -34.01 -1.12
CA LYS A 328 6.96 -32.84 -1.91
C LYS A 328 8.37 -32.39 -1.51
N TYR A 329 8.68 -32.45 -0.22
CA TYR A 329 10.01 -32.20 0.29
C TYR A 329 11.03 -33.20 -0.27
N LYS A 330 10.80 -34.52 -0.18
CA LYS A 330 11.71 -35.55 -0.72
C LYS A 330 11.91 -35.45 -2.25
N LEU A 331 10.93 -34.91 -2.97
CA LEU A 331 11.01 -34.67 -4.42
C LEU A 331 11.74 -33.37 -4.80
N ALA A 332 11.92 -32.45 -3.85
CA ALA A 332 12.72 -31.26 -4.11
C ALA A 332 14.20 -31.69 -4.25
N ALA A 333 14.94 -31.14 -5.22
CA ALA A 333 16.39 -31.38 -5.36
C ALA A 333 17.16 -31.03 -4.05
N GLY A 334 18.40 -31.45 -3.84
CA GLY A 334 19.20 -30.94 -2.71
C GLY A 334 18.72 -31.29 -1.28
N VAL A 335 17.78 -32.22 -1.09
CA VAL A 335 17.29 -32.65 0.24
C VAL A 335 18.41 -33.09 1.18
N ILE A 336 19.44 -33.77 0.63
CA ILE A 336 20.63 -34.24 1.34
C ILE A 336 21.38 -33.06 1.95
N GLU A 337 21.68 -32.03 1.14
CA GLU A 337 22.46 -30.87 1.56
C GLU A 337 21.66 -29.93 2.48
N LEU A 338 20.32 -29.87 2.36
CA LEU A 338 19.48 -29.10 3.29
C LEU A 338 19.47 -29.72 4.68
N ARG A 339 19.30 -31.05 4.76
CA ARG A 339 19.30 -31.76 6.06
C ARG A 339 20.65 -31.58 6.77
N ARG A 340 21.76 -31.60 6.02
CA ARG A 340 23.09 -31.28 6.55
C ARG A 340 23.14 -29.89 7.17
N THR A 341 22.68 -28.87 6.43
CA THR A 341 22.65 -27.49 6.92
C THR A 341 21.80 -27.35 8.18
N LEU A 342 20.59 -27.93 8.21
CA LEU A 342 19.72 -27.85 9.38
C LEU A 342 20.37 -28.48 10.63
N ASN A 343 20.94 -29.69 10.51
CA ASN A 343 21.60 -30.34 11.66
C ASN A 343 22.82 -29.55 12.17
N HIS A 344 23.59 -28.94 11.27
CA HIS A 344 24.72 -28.08 11.66
C HIS A 344 24.26 -26.82 12.39
N TYR A 345 23.26 -26.10 11.85
CA TYR A 345 22.77 -24.85 12.44
C TYR A 345 22.13 -25.05 13.82
N PHE A 346 21.36 -26.12 14.04
CA PHE A 346 20.72 -26.36 15.33
C PHE A 346 21.70 -26.82 16.41
N SER A 347 22.74 -27.58 16.06
CA SER A 347 23.77 -28.01 17.01
C SER A 347 24.64 -26.84 17.50
N GLU A 348 24.96 -25.87 16.64
CA GLU A 348 25.74 -24.67 17.02
C GLU A 348 24.93 -23.65 17.84
N ILE A 349 23.64 -23.44 17.52
CA ILE A 349 22.82 -22.42 18.20
C ILE A 349 22.28 -22.90 19.56
N CYS A 350 22.11 -24.21 19.77
CA CYS A 350 21.59 -24.73 21.04
C CYS A 350 22.67 -25.04 22.09
N THR A 351 23.96 -24.95 21.73
CA THR A 351 25.10 -25.15 22.64
C THR A 351 25.77 -23.85 23.08
N SER A 352 25.34 -22.70 22.54
CA SER A 352 25.68 -21.34 23.02
C SER A 352 24.58 -20.76 23.89
#